data_AF-A0A914IRV2-F1
#
_entry.id   AF-A0A914IRV2-F1
#
_cell.length_a   1.000
_cell.length_b   1.000
_cell.length_c   1.000
_cell.angle_alpha   90.00
_cell.angle_beta   90.00
_cell.angle_gamma   90.00
#
_symmetry.space_group_name_H-M   'P 1'
#
loop_
_entity.id
_entity.type
_entity.pdbx_description
1 polymer ?
#
loop_
_entity_poly.entity_id
_entity_poly.type
_entity_poly.pdbx_seq_one_letter_code
_entity_poly.pdbx_strand_id
1 'polypeptide(L)'
;MKKRRGQEQGSGRLKPVGRPATVEGRGQESTNWQIRKAIDYALFKIWNLTIELKWHDDRIKNPEPKIIIQGSYIKNLEKAMECLDFILENARSYIKNLEKALECLDFILENARMITELSINIGINNGTRYLEPLLTKFLNRENVSLEILKIRRRYIGETFPIISDLIYENSETLRIIGKIGLQEAVESFTDKIKLERLSLMNFDLITDDI
;
A
#
# COMPACT_ATOMS: atom_id res chain seq x y z
N MET A 1 50.45 -23.12 -76.06
CA MET A 1 51.38 -22.83 -74.95
C MET A 1 51.34 -21.33 -74.63
N LYS A 2 51.30 -21.03 -73.32
CA LYS A 2 51.54 -19.76 -72.56
C LYS A 2 52.24 -18.62 -73.34
N LYS A 3 52.06 -17.31 -73.10
CA LYS A 3 51.49 -16.49 -72.00
C LYS A 3 51.38 -15.05 -72.57
N ARG A 4 50.27 -14.32 -72.32
CA ARG A 4 50.16 -12.86 -72.56
C ARG A 4 50.23 -12.09 -71.25
N ARG A 5 50.87 -10.92 -71.29
CA ARG A 5 50.90 -9.86 -70.26
C ARG A 5 49.59 -9.04 -70.30
N GLY A 6 49.19 -8.49 -69.16
CA GLY A 6 48.21 -7.41 -68.96
C GLY A 6 48.04 -7.21 -67.44
N GLN A 7 48.59 -6.15 -66.84
CA GLN A 7 47.96 -4.83 -66.59
C GLN A 7 46.62 -4.93 -65.85
N GLU A 8 46.54 -4.36 -64.65
CA GLU A 8 45.54 -3.33 -64.33
C GLU A 8 45.84 -2.66 -62.98
N GLN A 9 45.65 -1.34 -62.99
CA GLN A 9 45.94 -0.38 -61.92
C GLN A 9 44.80 -0.36 -60.89
N GLY A 10 45.17 -0.20 -59.62
CA GLY A 10 44.24 -0.18 -58.48
C GLY A 10 43.30 1.02 -58.50
N SER A 11 42.01 0.72 -58.68
CA SER A 11 40.89 1.65 -58.54
C SER A 11 40.60 1.94 -57.06
N GLY A 12 40.63 3.21 -56.69
CA GLY A 12 40.35 3.71 -55.33
C GLY A 12 38.88 3.52 -54.95
N ARG A 13 38.65 2.81 -53.85
CA ARG A 13 37.32 2.59 -53.26
C ARG A 13 37.04 3.65 -52.21
N LEU A 14 36.05 4.50 -52.48
CA LEU A 14 35.50 5.51 -51.56
C LEU A 14 35.01 4.85 -50.27
N LYS A 15 35.36 5.44 -49.11
CA LYS A 15 34.88 5.02 -47.79
C LYS A 15 33.38 5.34 -47.65
N PRO A 16 32.54 4.43 -47.13
CA PRO A 16 31.16 4.75 -46.86
C PRO A 16 31.03 5.72 -45.67
N VAL A 17 30.22 6.74 -45.87
CA VAL A 17 29.80 7.74 -44.88
C VAL A 17 29.13 7.04 -43.70
N GLY A 18 29.67 7.23 -42.49
CA GLY A 18 29.08 6.72 -41.26
C GLY A 18 27.69 7.33 -41.03
N ARG A 19 26.70 6.48 -40.75
CA ARG A 19 25.42 6.95 -40.18
C ARG A 19 25.70 7.60 -38.82
N PRO A 20 25.06 8.72 -38.47
CA PRO A 20 25.13 9.23 -37.10
C PRO A 20 24.53 8.17 -36.17
N ALA A 21 25.30 7.77 -35.17
CA ALA A 21 24.77 6.99 -34.06
C ALA A 21 23.77 7.86 -33.30
N THR A 22 22.50 7.46 -33.30
CA THR A 22 21.52 7.92 -32.32
C THR A 22 21.96 7.39 -30.96
N VAL A 23 22.69 8.22 -30.21
CA VAL A 23 23.08 7.98 -28.81
C VAL A 23 22.04 8.63 -27.90
N GLU A 24 20.79 8.22 -28.02
CA GLU A 24 19.74 8.60 -27.07
C GLU A 24 18.81 7.40 -26.92
N GLY A 25 18.90 6.68 -25.81
CA GLY A 25 17.99 5.55 -25.54
C GLY A 25 18.45 4.54 -24.49
N ARG A 26 19.75 4.28 -24.34
CA ARG A 26 20.21 3.23 -23.40
C ARG A 26 20.23 3.64 -21.92
N GLY A 27 20.27 4.95 -21.63
CA GLY A 27 20.24 5.45 -20.25
C GLY A 27 18.86 5.34 -19.60
N GLN A 28 17.82 5.74 -20.33
CA GLN A 28 16.44 5.85 -19.82
C GLN A 28 15.82 4.50 -19.47
N GLU A 29 15.98 3.47 -20.33
CA GLU A 29 15.48 2.11 -20.05
C GLU A 29 16.19 1.49 -18.85
N SER A 30 17.48 1.79 -18.66
CA SER A 30 18.28 1.28 -17.55
C SER A 30 17.85 1.88 -16.19
N THR A 31 17.48 3.16 -16.18
CA THR A 31 17.00 3.84 -14.97
C THR A 31 15.58 3.38 -14.63
N ASN A 32 14.71 3.23 -15.65
CA ASN A 32 13.33 2.80 -15.46
C ASN A 32 13.21 1.37 -14.89
N TRP A 33 14.07 0.43 -15.29
CA TRP A 33 14.02 -0.93 -14.72
C TRP A 33 14.53 -0.96 -13.28
N GLN A 34 15.55 -0.17 -12.95
CA GLN A 34 16.08 -0.07 -11.58
C GLN A 34 15.03 0.51 -10.63
N ILE A 35 14.32 1.54 -11.09
CA ILE A 35 13.18 2.15 -10.38
C ILE A 35 12.10 1.09 -10.14
N ARG A 36 11.63 0.38 -11.19
CA ARG A 36 10.61 -0.66 -11.05
C ARG A 36 11.03 -1.74 -10.04
N LYS A 37 12.27 -2.23 -10.10
CA LYS A 37 12.75 -3.23 -9.14
C LYS A 37 12.84 -2.71 -7.71
N ALA A 38 13.21 -1.45 -7.52
CA ALA A 38 13.24 -0.85 -6.19
C ALA A 38 11.82 -0.73 -5.62
N ILE A 39 10.84 -0.39 -6.46
CA ILE A 39 9.42 -0.33 -6.10
C ILE A 39 8.88 -1.72 -5.75
N ASP A 40 9.07 -2.71 -6.62
CA ASP A 40 8.65 -4.10 -6.38
C ASP A 40 9.23 -4.61 -5.06
N TYR A 41 10.51 -4.35 -4.82
CA TYR A 41 11.19 -4.74 -3.59
C TYR A 41 10.62 -4.03 -2.36
N ALA A 42 10.32 -2.74 -2.47
CA ALA A 42 9.72 -1.96 -1.39
C ALA A 42 8.33 -2.49 -1.03
N LEU A 43 7.47 -2.70 -2.04
CA LEU A 43 6.12 -3.25 -1.87
C LEU A 43 6.16 -4.65 -1.27
N PHE A 44 7.03 -5.52 -1.79
CA PHE A 44 7.23 -6.88 -1.27
C PHE A 44 7.66 -6.89 0.21
N LYS A 45 8.33 -5.83 0.68
CA LYS A 45 8.78 -5.68 2.06
C LYS A 45 7.77 -4.98 2.97
N ILE A 46 6.59 -4.60 2.47
CA ILE A 46 5.52 -4.11 3.33
C ILE A 46 4.98 -5.27 4.16
N TRP A 47 5.05 -5.11 5.47
CA TRP A 47 4.47 -6.03 6.46
C TRP A 47 3.54 -5.32 7.45
N ASN A 48 3.62 -3.99 7.53
CA ASN A 48 2.69 -3.18 8.31
C ASN A 48 2.04 -2.12 7.44
N LEU A 49 0.77 -1.86 7.72
CA LEU A 49 -0.04 -0.86 7.05
C LEU A 49 -0.75 0.03 8.06
N THR A 50 -0.90 1.31 7.72
CA THR A 50 -1.68 2.29 8.46
C THR A 50 -2.75 2.89 7.57
N ILE A 51 -4.00 2.88 8.03
CA ILE A 51 -5.14 3.57 7.41
C ILE A 51 -5.56 4.71 8.33
N GLU A 52 -5.63 5.94 7.82
CA GLU A 52 -6.15 7.09 8.56
C GLU A 52 -7.32 7.75 7.84
N LEU A 53 -8.39 8.01 8.59
CA LEU A 53 -9.55 8.79 8.16
C LEU A 53 -9.53 10.11 8.93
N LYS A 54 -9.40 11.25 8.24
CA LYS A 54 -9.30 12.58 8.87
C LYS A 54 -10.14 13.60 8.12
N TRP A 55 -10.76 14.54 8.84
CA TRP A 55 -11.39 15.69 8.21
C TRP A 55 -10.35 16.60 7.53
N HIS A 56 -10.73 17.23 6.43
CA HIS A 56 -9.98 18.35 5.86
C HIS A 56 -10.04 19.57 6.81
N ASP A 57 -9.01 20.42 6.74
CA ASP A 57 -8.99 21.67 7.51
C ASP A 57 -10.10 22.63 7.02
N ASP A 58 -10.38 22.63 5.72
CA ASP A 58 -11.49 23.38 5.10
C ASP A 58 -12.68 22.44 4.78
N ARG A 59 -13.43 22.09 5.83
CA ARG A 59 -14.60 21.19 5.75
C ARG A 59 -15.76 21.76 4.94
N ILE A 60 -15.83 23.09 4.82
CA ILE A 60 -16.89 23.76 4.07
C ILE A 60 -16.69 23.51 2.56
N LYS A 61 -15.44 23.55 2.09
CA LYS A 61 -15.12 23.27 0.68
C LYS A 61 -14.96 21.78 0.39
N ASN A 62 -14.57 20.97 1.39
CA ASN A 62 -14.35 19.53 1.24
C ASN A 62 -15.15 18.79 2.33
N PRO A 63 -16.44 18.50 2.07
CA PRO A 63 -17.30 17.86 3.05
C PRO A 63 -17.01 16.36 3.23
N GLU A 64 -16.23 15.75 2.33
CA GLU A 64 -15.78 14.35 2.42
C GLU A 64 -14.47 14.24 3.23
N PRO A 65 -14.23 13.13 3.94
CA PRO A 65 -13.02 12.94 4.71
C PRO A 65 -11.81 12.60 3.82
N LYS A 66 -10.63 12.99 4.29
CA LYS A 66 -9.35 12.58 3.74
C LYS A 66 -9.04 11.15 4.19
N ILE A 67 -8.73 10.28 3.23
CA ILE A 67 -8.25 8.92 3.46
C ILE A 67 -6.74 8.87 3.19
N ILE A 68 -5.99 8.24 4.09
CA ILE A 68 -4.53 8.09 4.01
C ILE A 68 -4.20 6.61 4.21
N ILE A 69 -3.44 6.02 3.29
CA ILE A 69 -2.94 4.63 3.39
C ILE A 69 -1.41 4.67 3.35
N GLN A 70 -0.76 4.03 4.31
CA GLN A 70 0.71 4.04 4.44
C GLN A 70 1.25 2.65 4.79
N GLY A 71 2.17 2.12 3.97
CA GLY A 71 2.99 0.95 4.28
C GLY A 71 4.37 1.32 4.85
N SER A 72 5.11 0.35 5.40
CA SER A 72 6.48 0.59 5.92
C SER A 72 7.57 0.87 4.87
N TYR A 73 8.53 1.68 5.32
CA TYR A 73 9.67 2.38 4.70
C TYR A 73 10.61 1.66 3.71
N ILE A 74 11.04 2.43 2.68
CA ILE A 74 12.31 2.27 1.94
C ILE A 74 13.45 2.96 2.73
N LYS A 75 14.56 2.26 3.00
CA LYS A 75 15.68 2.74 3.85
C LYS A 75 16.71 3.64 3.15
N ASN A 76 16.64 3.84 1.83
CA ASN A 76 17.63 4.62 1.08
C ASN A 76 16.98 5.88 0.48
N LEU A 77 17.29 7.05 1.05
CA LEU A 77 16.66 8.33 0.72
C LEU A 77 16.87 8.77 -0.74
N GLU A 78 18.06 8.55 -1.31
CA GLU A 78 18.40 9.03 -2.66
C GLU A 78 17.70 8.24 -3.77
N LYS A 79 17.60 6.90 -3.63
CA LYS A 79 16.83 6.07 -4.58
C LYS A 79 15.34 6.05 -4.28
N ALA A 80 14.95 6.26 -3.03
CA ALA A 80 13.55 6.41 -2.65
C ALA A 80 12.98 7.69 -3.27
N MET A 81 13.69 8.82 -3.31
CA MET A 81 13.18 10.09 -3.83
C MET A 81 12.82 10.06 -5.33
N GLU A 82 13.56 9.38 -6.19
CA GLU A 82 13.21 9.22 -7.62
C GLU A 82 12.08 8.21 -7.87
N CYS A 83 11.92 7.20 -7.00
CA CYS A 83 10.78 6.27 -7.02
C CYS A 83 9.55 6.84 -6.29
N LEU A 84 9.77 7.83 -5.42
CA LEU A 84 8.75 8.36 -4.53
C LEU A 84 7.77 9.18 -5.32
N ASP A 85 8.09 9.99 -6.33
CA ASP A 85 7.07 10.86 -6.92
C ASP A 85 5.86 10.09 -7.51
N PHE A 86 6.07 8.93 -8.12
CA PHE A 86 4.98 8.06 -8.61
C PHE A 86 4.24 7.31 -7.48
N ILE A 87 4.97 6.87 -6.44
CA ILE A 87 4.40 6.27 -5.22
C ILE A 87 3.78 7.33 -4.30
N LEU A 88 4.21 8.59 -4.34
CA LEU A 88 3.72 9.70 -3.53
C LEU A 88 2.46 10.26 -4.16
N GLU A 89 2.38 10.30 -5.48
CA GLU A 89 1.14 10.57 -6.21
C GLU A 89 0.05 9.51 -5.99
N ASN A 90 0.42 8.27 -5.58
CA ASN A 90 -0.55 7.18 -5.37
C ASN A 90 -0.67 6.68 -3.91
N ALA A 91 0.33 6.84 -3.06
CA ALA A 91 0.42 6.33 -1.67
C ALA A 91 0.73 7.42 -0.62
N ARG A 92 1.12 8.65 -1.00
CA ARG A 92 1.00 9.85 -0.12
C ARG A 92 -0.03 10.85 -0.60
N SER A 93 -0.71 10.55 -1.69
CA SER A 93 -1.75 11.41 -2.20
C SER A 93 -2.84 11.47 -1.16
N TYR A 94 -3.28 12.69 -0.88
CA TYR A 94 -4.51 12.95 -0.20
C TYR A 94 -5.58 12.27 -1.04
N ILE A 95 -5.97 11.05 -0.68
CA ILE A 95 -6.94 10.34 -1.48
C ILE A 95 -8.29 10.99 -1.16
N LYS A 96 -8.71 11.88 -2.06
CA LYS A 96 -9.92 12.70 -1.92
C LYS A 96 -11.20 11.88 -2.11
N ASN A 97 -11.10 10.65 -2.62
CA ASN A 97 -12.25 9.79 -2.92
C ASN A 97 -11.91 8.33 -2.56
N LEU A 98 -12.81 7.67 -1.83
CA LEU A 98 -12.78 6.27 -1.42
C LEU A 98 -12.37 5.30 -2.54
N GLU A 99 -12.85 5.49 -3.77
CA GLU A 99 -12.52 4.60 -4.90
C GLU A 99 -11.01 4.48 -5.14
N LYS A 100 -10.32 5.61 -5.20
CA LYS A 100 -8.85 5.62 -5.36
C LYS A 100 -8.13 5.02 -4.17
N ALA A 101 -8.74 5.07 -2.97
CA ALA A 101 -8.15 4.49 -1.77
C ALA A 101 -8.26 2.96 -1.83
N LEU A 102 -9.38 2.45 -2.34
CA LEU A 102 -9.56 1.02 -2.59
C LEU A 102 -8.59 0.52 -3.66
N GLU A 103 -8.41 1.25 -4.77
CA GLU A 103 -7.43 0.91 -5.82
C GLU A 103 -6.00 0.87 -5.28
N CYS A 104 -5.60 1.88 -4.50
CA CYS A 104 -4.30 1.93 -3.85
C CYS A 104 -4.11 0.75 -2.90
N LEU A 105 -5.14 0.43 -2.12
CA LEU A 105 -5.10 -0.67 -1.16
C LEU A 105 -4.99 -2.01 -1.86
N ASP A 106 -5.78 -2.24 -2.92
CA ASP A 106 -5.69 -3.45 -3.74
C ASP A 106 -4.28 -3.62 -4.30
N PHE A 107 -3.70 -2.56 -4.87
CA PHE A 107 -2.34 -2.60 -5.40
C PHE A 107 -1.31 -2.98 -4.32
N ILE A 108 -1.40 -2.40 -3.12
CA ILE A 108 -0.50 -2.76 -2.01
C ILE A 108 -0.69 -4.22 -1.61
N LEU A 109 -1.95 -4.66 -1.44
CA LEU A 109 -2.26 -6.03 -1.03
C LEU A 109 -1.90 -7.06 -2.09
N GLU A 110 -1.89 -6.72 -3.38
CA GLU A 110 -1.45 -7.66 -4.43
C GLU A 110 0.07 -7.82 -4.47
N ASN A 111 0.82 -6.82 -4.03
CA ASN A 111 2.29 -6.79 -4.13
C ASN A 111 3.00 -7.04 -2.79
N ALA A 112 2.30 -6.94 -1.66
CA ALA A 112 2.84 -7.23 -0.36
C ALA A 112 3.04 -8.75 -0.17
N ARG A 113 4.19 -9.13 0.41
CA ARG A 113 4.47 -10.54 0.71
C ARG A 113 3.55 -11.09 1.79
N MET A 114 3.41 -10.35 2.89
CA MET A 114 2.61 -10.74 4.06
C MET A 114 2.37 -9.52 4.92
N ILE A 115 1.12 -9.17 5.18
CA ILE A 115 0.73 -8.11 6.11
C ILE A 115 0.46 -8.73 7.48
N THR A 116 1.25 -8.33 8.48
CA THR A 116 1.15 -8.82 9.87
C THR A 116 0.75 -7.73 10.86
N GLU A 117 0.85 -6.45 10.49
CA GLU A 117 0.41 -5.34 11.34
C GLU A 117 -0.53 -4.39 10.60
N LEU A 118 -1.69 -4.12 11.19
CA LEU A 118 -2.63 -3.12 10.72
C LEU A 118 -2.91 -2.08 11.81
N SER A 119 -2.70 -0.81 11.48
CA SER A 119 -3.04 0.33 12.32
C SER A 119 -4.15 1.16 11.67
N ILE A 120 -5.23 1.43 12.40
CA ILE A 120 -6.40 2.14 11.90
C ILE A 120 -6.62 3.39 12.78
N ASN A 121 -6.67 4.56 12.17
CA ASN A 121 -6.91 5.83 12.85
C ASN A 121 -8.18 6.50 12.31
N ILE A 122 -9.25 6.44 13.10
CA ILE A 122 -10.59 6.96 12.78
C ILE A 122 -10.76 8.32 13.46
N GLY A 123 -10.46 9.38 12.71
CA GLY A 123 -10.55 10.78 13.14
C GLY A 123 -11.83 11.49 12.69
N ILE A 124 -12.84 10.76 12.22
CA ILE A 124 -14.11 11.25 11.67
C ILE A 124 -15.29 10.55 12.35
N ASN A 125 -16.46 11.20 12.37
CA ASN A 125 -17.73 10.58 12.76
C ASN A 125 -18.33 9.80 11.58
N ASN A 126 -19.18 8.81 11.86
CA ASN A 126 -19.77 7.90 10.86
C ASN A 126 -18.67 7.22 10.02
N GLY A 127 -17.65 6.70 10.71
CA GLY A 127 -16.49 6.11 10.05
C GLY A 127 -16.83 4.86 9.24
N THR A 128 -17.94 4.19 9.57
CA THR A 128 -18.35 2.90 8.99
C THR A 128 -18.40 2.95 7.46
N ARG A 129 -19.01 4.02 6.89
CA ARG A 129 -19.14 4.20 5.44
C ARG A 129 -17.82 4.09 4.67
N TYR A 130 -16.72 4.52 5.27
CA TYR A 130 -15.40 4.50 4.64
C TYR A 130 -14.57 3.31 5.11
N LEU A 131 -14.70 2.94 6.38
CA LEU A 131 -13.89 1.90 6.98
C LEU A 131 -14.28 0.51 6.46
N GLU A 132 -15.57 0.24 6.30
CA GLU A 132 -16.06 -1.08 5.90
C GLU A 132 -15.53 -1.49 4.52
N PRO A 133 -15.67 -0.68 3.43
CA PRO A 133 -15.08 -1.03 2.14
C PRO A 133 -13.56 -1.23 2.19
N LEU A 134 -12.84 -0.46 3.01
CA LEU A 134 -11.39 -0.57 3.16
C LEU A 134 -10.99 -1.86 3.88
N LEU A 135 -11.67 -2.20 4.97
CA LEU A 135 -11.33 -3.38 5.78
C LEU A 135 -11.79 -4.68 5.13
N THR A 136 -12.88 -4.68 4.37
CA THR A 136 -13.30 -5.83 3.56
C THR A 136 -12.20 -6.29 2.61
N LYS A 137 -11.32 -5.39 2.15
CA LYS A 137 -10.18 -5.77 1.30
C LYS A 137 -9.16 -6.66 2.00
N PHE A 138 -9.09 -6.67 3.33
CA PHE A 138 -8.16 -7.54 4.06
C PHE A 138 -8.72 -8.94 4.29
N LEU A 139 -10.04 -9.09 4.19
CA LEU A 139 -10.70 -10.36 4.44
C LEU A 139 -10.45 -11.34 3.29
N ASN A 140 -10.36 -12.61 3.65
CA ASN A 140 -10.12 -13.78 2.80
C ASN A 140 -8.86 -13.67 1.92
N ARG A 141 -7.80 -13.04 2.42
CA ARG A 141 -6.52 -12.90 1.69
C ARG A 141 -5.42 -13.77 2.29
N GLU A 142 -4.79 -14.58 1.45
CA GLU A 142 -3.70 -15.49 1.86
C GLU A 142 -2.45 -14.76 2.37
N ASN A 143 -2.25 -13.52 1.95
CA ASN A 143 -1.11 -12.69 2.36
C ASN A 143 -1.46 -11.69 3.46
N VAL A 144 -2.58 -11.88 4.16
CA VAL A 144 -2.94 -11.15 5.37
C VAL A 144 -2.97 -12.17 6.51
N SER A 145 -2.08 -11.97 7.48
CA SER A 145 -1.97 -12.82 8.66
C SER A 145 -1.60 -11.94 9.84
N LEU A 146 -2.60 -11.21 10.33
CA LEU A 146 -2.40 -10.16 11.31
C LEU A 146 -1.95 -10.74 12.64
N GLU A 147 -0.83 -10.26 13.14
CA GLU A 147 -0.32 -10.48 14.50
C GLU A 147 -0.67 -9.29 15.40
N ILE A 148 -0.75 -8.10 14.80
CA ILE A 148 -0.99 -6.83 15.49
C ILE A 148 -2.12 -6.05 14.80
N LEU A 149 -3.19 -5.78 15.54
CA LEU A 149 -4.27 -4.87 15.15
C LEU A 149 -4.35 -3.71 16.13
N LYS A 150 -4.14 -2.48 15.67
CA LYS A 150 -4.21 -1.28 16.51
C LYS A 150 -5.26 -0.33 15.97
N ILE A 151 -6.24 0.02 16.79
CA ILE A 151 -7.28 0.97 16.42
C ILE A 151 -7.14 2.23 17.27
N ARG A 152 -7.41 3.38 16.66
CA ARG A 152 -7.49 4.67 17.36
C ARG A 152 -8.75 5.36 16.88
N ARG A 153 -9.70 5.57 17.79
CA ARG A 153 -10.95 6.27 17.51
C ARG A 153 -10.92 7.62 18.21
N ARG A 154 -11.32 8.68 17.51
CA ARG A 154 -11.58 9.99 18.10
C ARG A 154 -13.02 10.11 18.60
N TYR A 155 -13.96 9.51 17.88
CA TYR A 155 -15.38 9.51 18.21
C TYR A 155 -15.75 8.18 18.88
N ILE A 156 -16.55 8.29 19.93
CA ILE A 156 -16.89 7.22 20.85
C ILE A 156 -18.34 6.77 20.57
N GLY A 157 -18.66 5.48 20.77
CA GLY A 157 -20.03 4.95 20.69
C GLY A 157 -20.42 4.28 19.36
N GLU A 158 -19.54 4.29 18.35
CA GLU A 158 -19.73 3.56 17.09
C GLU A 158 -19.03 2.19 17.18
N THR A 159 -19.80 1.13 16.92
CA THR A 159 -19.32 -0.25 16.73
C THR A 159 -19.11 -0.52 15.24
N PHE A 160 -18.03 -1.23 14.91
CA PHE A 160 -17.68 -1.57 13.54
C PHE A 160 -17.66 -3.10 13.38
N PRO A 161 -18.75 -3.73 12.91
CA PRO A 161 -18.82 -5.18 12.76
C PRO A 161 -17.68 -5.77 11.92
N ILE A 162 -17.23 -5.03 10.90
CA ILE A 162 -16.09 -5.41 10.05
C ILE A 162 -14.77 -5.59 10.83
N ILE A 163 -14.61 -4.93 11.99
CA ILE A 163 -13.46 -5.13 12.87
C ILE A 163 -13.59 -6.48 13.57
N SER A 164 -14.80 -6.88 13.97
CA SER A 164 -15.07 -8.19 14.54
C SER A 164 -14.70 -9.30 13.53
N ASP A 165 -15.14 -9.15 12.28
CA ASP A 165 -14.84 -10.10 11.19
C ASP A 165 -13.33 -10.23 10.96
N LEU A 166 -12.63 -9.09 10.91
CA LEU A 166 -11.19 -9.06 10.71
C LEU A 166 -10.42 -9.75 11.85
N ILE A 167 -10.87 -9.57 13.09
CA ILE A 167 -10.28 -10.25 14.26
C ILE A 167 -10.54 -11.75 14.20
N TYR A 168 -11.77 -12.14 13.89
CA TYR A 168 -12.17 -13.55 13.82
C TYR A 168 -11.33 -14.31 12.78
N GLU A 169 -11.17 -13.74 11.58
CA GLU A 169 -10.40 -14.35 10.49
C GLU A 169 -8.90 -14.50 10.85
N ASN A 170 -8.35 -13.56 11.62
CA ASN A 170 -6.96 -13.57 12.05
C ASN A 170 -6.77 -14.13 13.47
N SER A 171 -7.77 -14.85 14.01
CA SER A 171 -7.78 -15.29 15.41
C SER A 171 -6.58 -16.17 15.79
N GLU A 172 -6.07 -17.00 14.86
CA GLU A 172 -4.94 -17.90 15.12
C GLU A 172 -3.59 -17.15 15.24
N THR A 173 -3.46 -16.00 14.55
CA THR A 173 -2.22 -15.22 14.44
C THR A 173 -2.20 -13.99 15.33
N LEU A 174 -3.35 -13.32 15.51
CA LEU A 174 -3.84 -12.74 16.77
C LEU A 174 -2.89 -12.70 17.99
N ARG A 175 -2.00 -11.70 18.18
CA ARG A 175 -1.25 -11.55 19.45
C ARG A 175 -1.52 -10.23 20.17
N ILE A 176 -1.67 -9.14 19.43
CA ILE A 176 -1.90 -7.81 20.01
C ILE A 176 -3.14 -7.18 19.38
N ILE A 177 -4.12 -6.86 20.22
CA ILE A 177 -5.28 -6.07 19.82
C ILE A 177 -5.38 -4.81 20.67
N GLY A 178 -5.39 -3.68 20.00
CA GLY A 178 -5.41 -2.37 20.62
C GLY A 178 -6.71 -1.62 20.39
N LYS A 179 -7.39 -1.23 21.47
CA LYS A 179 -8.45 -0.20 21.51
C LYS A 179 -9.67 -0.55 20.65
N ILE A 180 -10.24 -1.74 20.89
CA ILE A 180 -11.53 -2.19 20.35
C ILE A 180 -12.63 -2.01 21.39
N GLY A 181 -13.88 -1.92 20.93
CA GLY A 181 -15.08 -1.96 21.78
C GLY A 181 -15.30 -3.33 22.41
N LEU A 182 -16.12 -3.38 23.46
CA LEU A 182 -16.49 -4.63 24.12
C LEU A 182 -17.38 -5.50 23.24
N GLN A 183 -18.32 -4.92 22.50
CA GLN A 183 -19.17 -5.66 21.58
C GLN A 183 -18.34 -6.35 20.50
N GLU A 184 -17.38 -5.64 19.91
CA GLU A 184 -16.46 -6.19 18.91
C GLU A 184 -15.62 -7.34 19.48
N ALA A 185 -15.17 -7.22 20.73
CA ALA A 185 -14.44 -8.28 21.40
C ALA A 185 -15.32 -9.53 21.64
N VAL A 186 -16.56 -9.34 22.09
CA VAL A 186 -17.52 -10.43 22.34
C VAL A 186 -17.87 -11.18 21.06
N GLU A 187 -18.05 -10.46 19.95
CA GLU A 187 -18.43 -11.05 18.67
C GLU A 187 -17.27 -11.79 17.98
N SER A 188 -16.02 -11.40 18.25
CA SER A 188 -14.86 -11.88 17.47
C SER A 188 -13.96 -12.87 18.18
N PHE A 189 -13.95 -12.90 19.51
CA PHE A 189 -13.02 -13.74 20.25
C PHE A 189 -13.46 -15.20 20.27
N THR A 190 -12.54 -16.07 19.90
CA THR A 190 -12.70 -17.52 19.91
C THR A 190 -11.67 -18.17 20.82
N ASP A 191 -11.82 -19.46 21.08
CA ASP A 191 -10.84 -20.28 21.81
C ASP A 191 -9.47 -20.35 21.10
N LYS A 192 -9.41 -20.01 19.81
CA LYS A 192 -8.17 -19.97 19.03
C LYS A 192 -7.28 -18.77 19.36
N ILE A 193 -7.85 -17.68 19.86
CA ILE A 193 -7.12 -16.44 20.06
C ILE A 193 -6.17 -16.54 21.26
N LYS A 194 -4.90 -16.18 21.05
CA LYS A 194 -3.84 -16.25 22.08
C LYS A 194 -3.20 -14.87 22.26
N LEU A 195 -3.97 -13.94 22.80
CA LEU A 195 -3.52 -12.56 22.97
C LEU A 195 -2.45 -12.43 24.06
N GLU A 196 -1.35 -11.79 23.70
CA GLU A 196 -0.33 -11.33 24.64
C GLU A 196 -0.72 -9.96 25.23
N ARG A 197 -1.43 -9.15 24.45
CA ARG A 197 -1.89 -7.84 24.87
C ARG A 197 -3.25 -7.50 24.26
N LEU A 198 -4.15 -7.07 25.14
CA LEU A 198 -5.47 -6.57 24.78
C LEU A 198 -5.67 -5.17 25.38
N SER A 199 -6.21 -4.25 24.59
CA SER A 199 -6.73 -2.98 25.08
C SER A 199 -8.18 -2.86 24.63
N LEU A 200 -9.07 -2.73 25.59
CA LEU A 200 -10.50 -2.53 25.37
C LEU A 200 -10.89 -1.07 25.61
N MET A 201 -12.04 -0.72 25.08
CA MET A 201 -12.72 0.55 25.22
C MET A 201 -14.11 0.25 25.79
N ASN A 202 -14.52 0.95 26.86
CA ASN A 202 -15.75 0.63 27.58
C ASN A 202 -16.95 1.50 27.15
N PHE A 203 -16.99 1.94 25.90
CA PHE A 203 -17.91 3.01 25.52
C PHE A 203 -19.24 2.55 24.92
N ASP A 204 -19.31 1.28 24.55
CA ASP A 204 -20.46 0.57 23.99
C ASP A 204 -21.29 -0.12 25.08
N LEU A 205 -21.00 0.12 26.36
CA LEU A 205 -21.81 -0.31 27.51
C LEU A 205 -23.01 0.59 27.81
N ILE A 206 -23.08 1.75 27.18
CA ILE A 206 -24.21 2.66 27.35
C ILE A 206 -25.23 2.28 26.29
N THR A 207 -25.99 1.21 26.56
CA THR A 207 -27.28 1.04 25.92
C THR A 207 -28.21 2.11 26.48
N ASP A 208 -28.84 2.87 25.60
CA ASP A 208 -29.88 3.84 25.97
C ASP A 208 -31.11 3.10 26.54
N ASP A 209 -30.99 2.61 27.78
CA ASP A 209 -32.10 2.22 28.63
C ASP A 209 -32.29 3.33 29.69
N ILE A 210 -32.68 4.53 29.24
CA ILE A 210 -33.32 5.57 30.07
C ILE A 210 -34.49 6.17 29.29
#